data_AF-A0A2E2U9G5-F1
#
_entry.id   AF-A0A2E2U9G5-F1
#
_cell.length_a   1.000
_cell.length_b   1.000
_cell.length_c   1.000
_cell.angle_alpha   90.00
_cell.angle_beta   90.00
_cell.angle_gamma   90.00
#
_symmetry.space_group_name_H-M   'P 1'
#
loop_
_entity.id
_entity.type
_entity.pdbx_description
1 polymer ?
#
loop_
_entity_poly.entity_id
_entity_poly.type
_entity_poly.pdbx_seq_one_letter_code
_entity_poly.pdbx_strand_id
1 'polypeptide(L)'
;MNRDLILKVIEGFYATAKTDFMIGYHFRFIENFEEHIPRIAEFWNLQLNQQISDRNLLPFKLIEVHKPLGIKRGEIGRWVVLFQENLDQFPEIPPDQKQIWMEKVEHFKIKIMDKLIQP
;
A
#
# COMPACT_ATOMS: atom_id res chain seq x y z
N MET A 1 16.52 -0.21 -0.55
CA MET A 1 16.00 0.38 0.72
C MET A 1 16.02 -0.67 1.82
N ASN A 2 16.27 -0.28 3.07
CA ASN A 2 16.23 -1.23 4.20
C ASN A 2 14.78 -1.75 4.41
N ARG A 3 14.62 -3.06 4.59
CA ARG A 3 13.35 -3.73 4.90
C ARG A 3 12.68 -3.16 6.15
N ASP A 4 13.43 -2.86 7.21
CA ASP A 4 12.86 -2.31 8.45
C ASP A 4 12.27 -0.92 8.23
N LEU A 5 12.88 -0.13 7.33
CA LEU A 5 12.34 1.16 6.93
C LEU A 5 11.05 1.00 6.11
N ILE A 6 11.01 0.02 5.20
CA ILE A 6 9.79 -0.33 4.47
C ILE A 6 8.67 -0.70 5.46
N LEU A 7 8.97 -1.55 6.45
CA LEU A 7 8.00 -1.92 7.48
C LEU A 7 7.46 -0.70 8.22
N LYS A 8 8.33 0.20 8.69
CA LYS A 8 7.92 1.44 9.37
C LYS A 8 7.03 2.33 8.50
N VAL A 9 7.36 2.46 7.21
CA VAL A 9 6.53 3.21 6.25
C VAL A 9 5.13 2.59 6.16
N ILE A 10 5.03 1.26 6.07
CA ILE A 10 3.74 0.57 5.98
C ILE A 10 2.98 0.65 7.31
N GLU A 11 3.64 0.52 8.46
CA GLU A 11 3.03 0.73 9.79
C GLU A 11 2.43 2.13 9.91
N GLY A 12 3.20 3.17 9.56
CA GLY A 12 2.73 4.56 9.56
C GLY A 12 1.53 4.78 8.65
N PHE A 13 1.56 4.17 7.45
CA PHE A 13 0.43 4.26 6.52
C PHE A 13 -0.84 3.66 7.12
N TYR A 14 -0.76 2.45 7.69
CA TYR A 14 -1.92 1.80 8.30
C TYR A 14 -2.39 2.51 9.58
N ALA A 15 -1.51 3.18 10.34
CA ALA A 15 -1.92 3.97 11.50
C ALA A 15 -2.94 5.06 11.13
N THR A 16 -2.78 5.67 9.95
CA THR A 16 -3.68 6.71 9.42
C THR A 16 -4.81 6.12 8.58
N ALA A 17 -4.51 5.20 7.67
CA ALA A 17 -5.49 4.69 6.70
C ALA A 17 -6.67 3.96 7.35
N LYS A 18 -6.45 3.27 8.50
CA LYS A 18 -7.51 2.56 9.24
C LYS A 18 -8.57 3.48 9.83
N THR A 19 -8.20 4.73 10.13
CA THR A 19 -9.07 5.71 10.81
C THR A 19 -9.52 6.83 9.87
N ASP A 20 -9.02 6.86 8.64
CA ASP A 20 -9.44 7.83 7.62
C ASP A 20 -10.94 7.71 7.33
N PHE A 21 -11.64 8.86 7.30
CA PHE A 21 -13.09 8.89 7.16
C PHE A 21 -13.59 8.36 5.81
N MET A 22 -12.78 8.44 4.75
CA MET A 22 -13.17 8.06 3.40
C MET A 22 -12.82 6.61 3.08
N ILE A 23 -11.65 6.13 3.51
CA ILE A 23 -11.18 4.78 3.16
C ILE A 23 -11.07 3.81 4.34
N GLY A 24 -11.13 4.30 5.58
CA GLY A 24 -10.95 3.51 6.81
C GLY A 24 -11.89 2.33 6.91
N TYR A 25 -13.10 2.45 6.35
CA TYR A 25 -14.10 1.40 6.40
C TYR A 25 -13.70 0.13 5.62
N HIS A 26 -12.90 0.25 4.56
CA HIS A 26 -12.38 -0.90 3.79
C HIS A 26 -11.46 -1.78 4.62
N PHE A 27 -10.79 -1.20 5.62
CA PHE A 27 -9.84 -1.91 6.47
C PHE A 27 -10.50 -2.64 7.64
N ARG A 28 -11.80 -2.44 7.91
CA ARG A 28 -12.51 -3.11 9.00
C ARG A 28 -12.65 -4.62 8.82
N PHE A 29 -12.48 -5.11 7.60
CA PHE A 29 -12.55 -6.54 7.27
C PHE A 29 -11.21 -7.27 7.48
N ILE A 30 -10.16 -6.56 7.90
CA ILE A 30 -8.87 -7.14 8.24
C ILE A 30 -8.89 -7.44 9.74
N GLU A 31 -8.92 -8.72 10.09
CA GLU A 31 -8.99 -9.17 11.49
C GLU A 31 -7.63 -9.08 12.19
N ASN A 32 -6.55 -9.41 11.49
CA ASN A 32 -5.21 -9.47 12.05
C ASN A 32 -4.24 -8.52 11.32
N PHE A 33 -4.08 -7.30 11.86
CA PHE A 33 -3.10 -6.35 11.34
C PHE A 33 -1.65 -6.73 11.65
N GLU A 34 -1.39 -7.52 12.70
CA GLU A 34 -0.04 -7.97 13.06
C GLU A 34 0.54 -8.90 12.00
N GLU A 35 -0.30 -9.68 11.32
CA GLU A 35 0.11 -10.50 10.17
C GLU A 35 0.00 -9.73 8.84
N HIS A 36 -1.03 -8.90 8.69
CA HIS A 36 -1.29 -8.19 7.44
C HIS A 36 -0.20 -7.17 7.13
N ILE A 37 0.22 -6.35 8.10
CA ILE A 37 1.20 -5.27 7.88
C ILE A 37 2.56 -5.83 7.41
N PRO A 38 3.17 -6.84 8.08
CA PRO A 38 4.40 -7.46 7.59
C PRO A 38 4.27 -8.05 6.19
N ARG A 39 3.13 -8.68 5.86
CA ARG A 39 2.87 -9.20 4.51
C ARG A 39 2.86 -8.08 3.46
N ILE A 40 2.26 -6.93 3.77
CA ILE A 40 2.27 -5.77 2.87
C ILE A 40 3.65 -5.12 2.78
N ALA A 41 4.44 -5.13 3.86
CA ALA A 41 5.84 -4.73 3.81
C ALA A 41 6.66 -5.64 2.88
N GLU A 42 6.44 -6.96 2.89
CA GLU A 42 7.07 -7.88 1.92
C GLU A 42 6.64 -7.60 0.48
N PHE A 43 5.36 -7.30 0.25
CA PHE A 43 4.90 -6.87 -1.06
C PHE A 43 5.68 -5.66 -1.57
N TRP A 44 5.85 -4.63 -0.75
CA TRP A 44 6.61 -3.43 -1.11
C TRP A 44 8.10 -3.68 -1.25
N ASN A 45 8.69 -4.54 -0.42
CA ASN A 45 10.07 -4.98 -0.57
C ASN A 45 10.30 -5.63 -1.94
N LEU A 46 9.36 -6.47 -2.39
CA LEU A 46 9.40 -7.05 -3.72
C LEU A 46 9.28 -5.98 -4.81
N GLN A 47 8.44 -4.96 -4.65
CA GLN A 47 8.28 -3.91 -5.68
C GLN A 47 9.47 -2.96 -5.79
N LEU A 48 10.12 -2.65 -4.68
CA LEU A 48 11.17 -1.63 -4.59
C LEU A 48 12.56 -2.24 -4.75
N ASN A 49 12.79 -3.39 -4.13
CA ASN A 49 14.11 -4.04 -4.09
C ASN A 49 14.17 -5.32 -4.94
N GLN A 50 13.04 -5.80 -5.49
CA GLN A 50 12.97 -7.11 -6.18
C GLN A 50 13.37 -8.28 -5.27
N GLN A 51 13.14 -8.13 -3.97
CA GLN A 51 13.50 -9.12 -2.93
C GLN A 51 12.26 -9.58 -2.17
N ILE A 52 12.27 -10.83 -1.74
CA ILE A 52 11.25 -11.39 -0.85
C ILE A 52 11.91 -12.35 0.14
N SER A 53 11.55 -12.22 1.42
CA SER A 53 12.10 -13.08 2.47
C SER A 53 11.36 -14.41 2.58
N ASP A 54 10.03 -14.40 2.41
CA ASP A 54 9.19 -15.60 2.41
C ASP A 54 8.47 -15.79 1.07
N ARG A 55 8.90 -16.80 0.31
CA ARG A 55 8.30 -17.14 -0.99
C ARG A 55 6.88 -17.71 -0.87
N ASN A 56 6.46 -18.20 0.30
CA ASN A 56 5.11 -18.73 0.51
C ASN A 56 4.04 -17.63 0.44
N LEU A 57 4.43 -16.36 0.56
CA LEU A 57 3.53 -15.21 0.40
C LEU A 57 3.12 -14.99 -1.06
N LEU A 58 3.81 -15.64 -2.02
CA LEU A 58 3.51 -15.53 -3.43
C LEU A 58 2.43 -16.53 -3.88
N PRO A 59 1.60 -16.17 -4.87
CA PRO A 59 1.52 -14.85 -5.50
C PRO A 59 0.69 -13.86 -4.67
N PHE A 60 1.04 -12.57 -4.77
CA PHE A 60 0.18 -11.50 -4.28
C PHE A 60 -1.01 -11.31 -5.24
N LYS A 61 -2.17 -11.83 -4.84
CA LYS A 61 -3.42 -11.77 -5.62
C LYS A 61 -4.12 -10.41 -5.52
N LEU A 62 -3.40 -9.33 -5.87
CA LEU A 62 -3.81 -7.94 -5.64
C LEU A 62 -5.24 -7.65 -6.11
N ILE A 63 -5.59 -8.01 -7.34
CA ILE A 63 -6.92 -7.69 -7.90
C ILE A 63 -8.02 -8.53 -7.25
N GLU A 64 -7.78 -9.82 -7.01
CA GLU A 64 -8.77 -10.72 -6.42
C GLU A 64 -9.20 -10.26 -5.02
N VAL A 65 -8.24 -9.81 -4.19
CA VAL A 65 -8.53 -9.42 -2.81
C VAL A 65 -9.17 -8.03 -2.70
N HIS A 66 -8.92 -7.13 -3.66
CA HIS A 66 -9.51 -5.78 -3.65
C HIS A 66 -10.85 -5.70 -4.40
N LYS A 67 -11.16 -6.67 -5.28
CA LYS A 67 -12.42 -6.70 -6.04
C LYS A 67 -13.68 -6.61 -5.17
N PRO A 68 -13.81 -7.36 -4.05
CA PRO A 68 -15.02 -7.33 -3.22
C PRO A 68 -15.23 -6.00 -2.49
N LEU A 69 -14.20 -5.18 -2.34
CA LEU A 69 -14.28 -3.90 -1.64
C LEU A 69 -15.10 -2.86 -2.42
N GLY A 70 -15.27 -3.03 -3.72
CA GLY A 70 -16.05 -2.09 -4.54
C GLY A 70 -15.49 -0.67 -4.55
N ILE A 71 -14.15 -0.55 -4.48
CA ILE A 71 -13.37 0.69 -4.38
C ILE A 71 -13.86 1.74 -5.40
N LYS A 72 -14.05 2.98 -4.95
CA LYS A 72 -14.46 4.11 -5.79
C LYS A 72 -13.26 4.95 -6.22
N ARG A 73 -13.44 5.72 -7.30
CA ARG A 73 -12.39 6.62 -7.84
C ARG A 73 -11.89 7.64 -6.81
N GLY A 74 -12.79 8.18 -5.98
CA GLY A 74 -12.42 9.10 -4.90
C GLY A 74 -11.57 8.41 -3.82
N GLU A 75 -11.88 7.17 -3.48
CA GLU A 75 -11.21 6.39 -2.43
C GLU A 75 -9.79 6.00 -2.85
N ILE A 76 -9.58 5.57 -4.10
CA ILE A 76 -8.22 5.30 -4.58
C ILE A 76 -7.39 6.59 -4.66
N GLY A 77 -8.01 7.72 -5.01
CA GLY A 77 -7.37 9.03 -4.95
C GLY A 77 -6.93 9.39 -3.53
N ARG A 78 -7.82 9.19 -2.54
CA ARG A 78 -7.50 9.42 -1.12
C ARG A 78 -6.39 8.51 -0.62
N TRP A 79 -6.39 7.24 -1.05
CA TRP A 79 -5.32 6.30 -0.72
C TRP A 79 -3.94 6.80 -1.19
N VAL A 80 -3.84 7.33 -2.41
CA VAL A 80 -2.59 7.92 -2.93
C VAL A 80 -2.14 9.13 -2.11
N VAL A 81 -3.08 10.03 -1.77
CA VAL A 81 -2.78 11.22 -0.95
C VAL A 81 -2.23 10.81 0.41
N LEU A 82 -2.90 9.89 1.11
CA LEU A 82 -2.45 9.39 2.41
C LEU A 82 -1.09 8.71 2.34
N PHE A 83 -0.80 8.00 1.24
CA PHE A 83 0.50 7.35 1.06
C PHE A 83 1.62 8.38 0.89
N GLN A 84 1.39 9.43 0.09
CA GLN A 84 2.33 10.55 -0.05
C GLN A 84 2.56 11.26 1.28
N GLU A 85 1.50 11.66 1.97
CA GLU A 85 1.57 12.32 3.29
C GLU A 85 2.34 11.47 4.31
N ASN A 86 2.17 10.14 4.26
CA ASN A 86 2.91 9.21 5.09
C ASN A 86 4.40 9.17 4.72
N LEU A 87 4.77 9.11 3.44
CA LEU A 87 6.18 9.16 3.01
C LEU A 87 6.86 10.47 3.40
N ASP A 88 6.12 11.56 3.45
CA ASP A 88 6.65 12.87 3.86
C ASP A 88 7.07 12.88 5.35
N GLN A 89 6.52 11.98 6.18
CA GLN A 89 6.93 11.82 7.59
C GLN A 89 8.32 11.18 7.77
N PHE A 90 8.92 10.64 6.70
CA PHE A 90 10.22 9.95 6.76
C PHE A 90 11.31 10.81 6.08
N PRO A 91 11.94 11.76 6.79
CA PRO A 91 13.00 12.60 6.23
C PRO A 91 14.27 11.82 5.87
N GLU A 92 14.46 10.63 6.44
CA GLU A 92 15.59 9.75 6.15
C GLU A 92 15.50 9.07 4.77
N ILE A 93 14.33 9.08 4.12
CA ILE A 93 14.17 8.54 2.76
C ILE A 93 14.56 9.63 1.76
N PRO A 94 15.60 9.41 0.93
CA PRO A 94 16.02 10.36 -0.09
C PRO A 94 14.90 10.69 -1.11
N PRO A 95 14.85 11.92 -1.67
CA PRO A 95 13.78 12.32 -2.59
C PRO A 95 13.61 11.42 -3.82
N ASP A 96 14.71 10.93 -4.39
CA ASP A 96 14.71 9.97 -5.51
C ASP A 96 14.07 8.63 -5.11
N GLN A 97 14.31 8.17 -3.87
CA GLN A 97 13.64 6.97 -3.36
C GLN A 97 12.16 7.20 -3.09
N LYS A 98 11.76 8.38 -2.56
CA LYS A 98 10.34 8.74 -2.42
C LYS A 98 9.64 8.78 -3.78
N GLN A 99 10.32 9.28 -4.81
CA GLN A 99 9.79 9.27 -6.18
C GLN A 99 9.53 7.83 -6.67
N ILE A 100 10.46 6.89 -6.47
CA ILE A 100 10.27 5.48 -6.85
C ILE A 100 9.05 4.87 -6.15
N TRP A 101 8.84 5.16 -4.86
CA TRP A 101 7.62 4.74 -4.16
C TRP A 101 6.37 5.28 -4.86
N MET A 102 6.36 6.58 -5.16
CA MET A 102 5.19 7.23 -5.75
C MET A 102 4.91 6.77 -7.19
N GLU A 103 5.93 6.44 -7.97
CA GLU A 103 5.77 5.80 -9.27
C GLU A 103 5.08 4.42 -9.15
N LYS A 104 5.43 3.64 -8.12
CA LYS A 104 4.77 2.35 -7.84
C LYS A 104 3.35 2.53 -7.30
N VAL A 105 3.12 3.51 -6.43
CA VAL A 105 1.79 3.89 -5.94
C VAL A 105 0.88 4.25 -7.12
N GLU A 106 1.35 5.09 -8.03
CA GLU A 106 0.59 5.48 -9.22
C GLU A 106 0.35 4.29 -10.16
N HIS A 107 1.35 3.42 -10.35
CA HIS A 107 1.19 2.18 -11.09
C HIS A 107 0.05 1.31 -10.53
N PHE A 108 -0.03 1.14 -9.21
CA PHE A 108 -1.10 0.36 -8.59
C PHE A 108 -2.46 1.06 -8.60
N LYS A 109 -2.48 2.40 -8.46
CA LYS A 109 -3.70 3.18 -8.68
C LYS A 109 -4.27 2.94 -10.06
N ILE A 110 -3.47 3.09 -11.11
CA ILE A 110 -3.90 2.85 -12.50
C ILE A 110 -4.40 1.41 -12.66
N LYS A 111 -3.63 0.43 -12.16
CA LYS A 111 -4.01 -0.98 -12.24
C LYS A 111 -5.34 -1.29 -11.55
N ILE A 112 -5.60 -0.70 -10.38
CA ILE A 112 -6.87 -0.84 -9.66
C ILE A 112 -8.00 -0.15 -10.42
N MET A 113 -7.77 1.08 -10.90
CA MET A 113 -8.77 1.83 -11.67
C MET A 113 -9.20 1.05 -12.92
N ASP A 114 -8.24 0.55 -13.69
CA ASP A 114 -8.49 -0.18 -14.94
C ASP A 114 -9.21 -1.51 -14.72
N LYS A 115 -8.92 -2.20 -13.62
CA LYS A 115 -9.44 -3.55 -13.37
C LYS A 115 -10.70 -3.59 -12.51
N LEU A 116 -10.93 -2.60 -11.65
CA LEU A 116 -11.96 -2.65 -10.61
C LEU A 116 -12.95 -1.48 -10.66
N ILE A 117 -12.60 -0.34 -11.29
CA ILE A 117 -13.38 0.90 -11.26
C ILE A 117 -13.81 1.32 -12.68
N GLN A 118 -14.02 0.35 -13.56
CA GLN A 118 -14.43 0.61 -14.95
C GLN A 118 -15.66 1.53 -15.01
N PRO A 119 -15.74 2.39 -16.05
CA PRO A 119 -16.76 3.45 -16.16
C PRO A 119 -18.20 2.96 -16.06
#